data_AF-A0A9X3BFL5-F1
#
_entry.id   AF-A0A9X3BFL5-F1
#
_cell.length_a   1.000
_cell.length_b   1.000
_cell.length_c   1.000
_cell.angle_alpha   90.00
_cell.angle_beta   90.00
_cell.angle_gamma   90.00
#
_symmetry.space_group_name_H-M   'P 1'
#
loop_
_entity.id
_entity.type
_entity.pdbx_description
1 polymer ?
#
loop_
_entity_poly.entity_id
_entity_poly.type
_entity_poly.pdbx_seq_one_letter_code
_entity_poly.pdbx_strand_id
1 'polypeptide(L)' 'TPLPAALRRRVIRGWLLAGGAAGLTDGQIRAVDALVTAWRGQGGVAVPSPVPLQRLFAARRAGALTLYREPVAD' A
#
# COMPACT_ATOMS: atom_id res chain seq x y z
N THR A 1 -22.60 -3.19 -4.71
CA THR A 1 -22.44 -2.55 -3.38
C THR A 1 -20.96 -2.49 -3.05
N PRO A 2 -20.41 -1.36 -2.57
CA PRO A 2 -19.00 -1.30 -2.19
C PRO A 2 -18.70 -2.23 -1.00
N LEU A 3 -17.51 -2.85 -0.95
CA LEU A 3 -17.10 -3.70 0.17
C LEU A 3 -17.09 -2.90 1.49
N PRO A 4 -17.53 -3.49 2.62
CA PRO A 4 -17.33 -2.92 3.95
C PRO A 4 -15.86 -2.57 4.21
N ALA A 5 -15.61 -1.46 4.91
CA ALA A 5 -14.25 -0.96 5.13
C ALA A 5 -13.33 -1.96 5.85
N ALA A 6 -13.86 -2.79 6.75
CA ALA A 6 -13.10 -3.84 7.41
C ALA A 6 -12.63 -4.93 6.43
N LEU A 7 -13.50 -5.38 5.52
CA LEU A 7 -13.16 -6.37 4.51
C LEU A 7 -12.18 -5.82 3.49
N ARG A 8 -12.39 -4.58 3.00
CA ARG A 8 -11.47 -3.93 2.06
C ARG A 8 -10.07 -3.78 2.65
N ARG A 9 -9.95 -3.32 3.91
CA ARG A 9 -8.66 -3.23 4.61
C ARG A 9 -8.00 -4.61 4.80
N ARG A 10 -8.77 -5.67 5.02
CA ARG A 10 -8.25 -7.05 5.11
C ARG A 10 -7.70 -7.52 3.75
N VAL A 11 -8.41 -7.26 2.66
CA VAL A 11 -7.95 -7.55 1.29
C VAL A 11 -6.68 -6.76 0.97
N ILE A 12 -6.65 -5.46 1.28
CA ILE A 12 -5.47 -4.61 1.11
C ILE A 12 -4.29 -5.15 1.90
N ARG A 13 -4.48 -5.52 3.18
CA ARG A 13 -3.43 -6.13 4.00
C ARG A 13 -2.90 -7.42 3.35
N GLY A 14 -3.78 -8.30 2.89
CA GLY A 14 -3.38 -9.55 2.21
C GLY A 14 -2.58 -9.29 0.94
N TRP A 15 -3.03 -8.34 0.10
CA TRP A 15 -2.34 -7.93 -1.11
C TRP A 15 -0.97 -7.31 -0.84
N LEU A 16 -0.85 -6.44 0.18
CA LEU A 16 0.42 -5.86 0.60
C LEU A 16 1.42 -6.93 1.07
N LEU A 17 0.97 -7.87 1.89
CA LEU A 17 1.81 -8.97 2.37
C LEU A 17 2.27 -9.88 1.21
N ALA A 18 1.36 -10.23 0.30
CA ALA A 18 1.70 -11.00 -0.91
C ALA A 18 2.71 -10.28 -1.80
N GLY A 19 2.71 -8.94 -1.78
CA GLY A 19 3.65 -8.09 -2.50
C GLY A 19 5.01 -7.87 -1.83
N GLY A 20 5.23 -8.46 -0.66
CA GLY A 20 6.49 -8.39 0.08
C GLY A 20 6.56 -7.32 1.17
N ALA A 21 5.42 -6.72 1.53
CA ALA A 21 5.38 -5.89 2.73
C ALA A 21 5.43 -6.76 4.01
N ALA A 22 5.97 -6.23 5.09
CA ALA A 22 6.04 -6.88 6.40
C ALA A 22 5.95 -5.86 7.52
N GLY A 23 5.47 -6.22 8.71
CA GLY A 23 5.40 -5.27 9.84
C GLY A 23 4.40 -4.11 9.64
N LEU A 24 3.34 -4.33 8.83
CA LEU A 24 2.33 -3.32 8.51
C LEU A 24 1.57 -2.81 9.74
N THR A 25 1.48 -1.48 9.86
CA THR A 25 0.62 -0.81 10.85
C THR A 25 -0.80 -0.59 10.33
N ASP A 26 -1.78 -0.44 11.22
CA ASP A 26 -3.16 -0.07 10.81
C ASP A 26 -3.19 1.29 10.08
N GLY A 27 -2.34 2.24 10.49
CA GLY A 27 -2.20 3.54 9.84
C GLY A 27 -1.79 3.42 8.37
N GLN A 28 -0.81 2.57 8.06
CA GLN A 28 -0.39 2.31 6.67
C GLN A 28 -1.50 1.64 5.85
N ILE A 29 -2.21 0.66 6.45
CA ILE A 29 -3.33 0.00 5.77
C ILE A 29 -4.45 1.00 5.45
N ARG A 30 -4.74 1.94 6.36
CA ARG A 30 -5.71 3.02 6.11
C ARG A 30 -5.23 4.02 5.07
N ALA A 31 -3.96 4.37 5.08
CA ALA A 31 -3.39 5.25 4.06
C ALA A 31 -3.52 4.62 2.65
N VAL A 32 -3.26 3.32 2.52
CA VAL A 32 -3.48 2.58 1.26
C VAL A 32 -4.97 2.47 0.91
N ASP A 33 -5.87 2.25 1.89
CA ASP A 33 -7.32 2.29 1.66
C ASP A 33 -7.79 3.64 1.11
N ALA A 34 -7.18 4.74 1.57
CA ALA A 34 -7.48 6.09 1.10
C ALA A 34 -7.07 6.31 -0.37
N LEU A 35 -6.06 5.59 -0.88
CA LEU A 35 -5.73 5.60 -2.31
C LEU A 35 -6.90 5.08 -3.16
N VAL A 36 -7.72 4.17 -2.62
CA VAL A 36 -8.89 3.63 -3.31
C VAL A 36 -10.11 4.52 -3.09
N THR A 37 -10.36 4.91 -1.85
CA THR A 37 -11.65 5.47 -1.42
C THR A 37 -11.73 6.99 -1.40
N ALA A 38 -10.59 7.68 -1.30
CA ALA A 38 -10.52 9.12 -1.10
C ALA A 38 -9.55 9.80 -2.07
N TRP A 39 -9.24 9.18 -3.22
CA TRP A 39 -8.19 9.64 -4.14
C TRP A 39 -8.41 11.09 -4.64
N ARG A 40 -7.37 11.89 -4.47
CA ARG A 40 -7.24 13.30 -4.86
C ARG A 40 -5.80 13.68 -5.21
N GLY A 41 -4.97 12.70 -5.60
CA GLY A 41 -3.56 12.91 -5.94
C GLY A 41 -2.55 12.67 -4.79
N GLN A 42 -2.84 11.77 -3.85
CA GLN A 42 -2.05 11.55 -2.62
C GLN A 42 -0.62 11.01 -2.80
N GLY A 43 -0.18 10.70 -4.02
CA GLY A 43 1.09 10.00 -4.24
C GLY A 43 1.08 8.57 -3.69
N GLY A 44 2.27 7.96 -3.61
CA GLY A 44 2.46 6.61 -3.07
C GLY A 44 2.60 6.60 -1.54
N VAL A 45 2.13 5.53 -0.92
CA VAL A 45 2.30 5.23 0.50
C VAL A 45 3.49 4.28 0.66
N ALA A 46 4.52 4.72 1.38
CA ALA A 46 5.62 3.85 1.77
C ALA A 46 5.13 2.78 2.76
N VAL A 47 5.47 1.53 2.50
CA VAL A 47 5.17 0.39 3.36
C VAL A 47 6.46 -0.36 3.72
N PRO A 48 6.55 -0.88 4.95
CA PRO A 48 7.72 -1.62 5.41
C PRO A 48 7.88 -2.93 4.62
N SER A 49 9.14 -3.27 4.34
CA SER A 49 9.58 -4.46 3.62
C SER A 49 10.89 -4.95 4.24
N PRO A 50 11.13 -6.27 4.32
CA PRO A 50 12.38 -6.81 4.84
C PRO A 50 13.55 -6.71 3.85
N VAL A 51 13.28 -6.32 2.60
CA VAL A 51 14.31 -6.17 1.56
C VAL A 51 15.20 -4.96 1.87
N PRO A 52 16.52 -5.16 2.07
CA PRO A 52 17.44 -4.06 2.41
C PRO A 52 17.67 -3.13 1.22
N LEU A 53 18.13 -1.90 1.52
CA LEU A 53 18.51 -0.86 0.56
C LEU A 53 17.40 -0.46 -0.44
N GLN A 54 16.14 -0.80 -0.15
CA GLN A 54 15.01 -0.49 -1.00
C GLN A 54 13.78 -0.11 -0.17
N ARG A 55 13.00 0.83 -0.69
CA ARG A 55 11.69 1.20 -0.15
C ARG A 55 10.60 0.57 -1.00
N LEU A 56 9.61 -0.04 -0.37
CA LEU A 56 8.42 -0.54 -1.03
C LEU A 56 7.30 0.50 -0.91
N PHE A 57 6.63 0.79 -2.02
CA PHE A 57 5.52 1.73 -2.07
C PHE A 57 4.28 1.07 -2.64
N ALA A 58 3.12 1.40 -2.07
CA ALA A 58 1.83 1.18 -2.68
C ALA A 58 1.32 2.51 -3.27
N ALA A 59 0.92 2.50 -4.54
CA ALA A 59 0.33 3.67 -5.19
C ALA A 59 -0.90 3.27 -5.98
N ARG A 60 -1.72 4.27 -6.34
CA ARG A 60 -2.75 4.10 -7.36
C ARG A 60 -2.23 4.63 -8.69
N ARG A 61 -2.22 3.77 -9.72
CA ARG A 61 -1.79 4.10 -11.09
C ARG A 61 -2.80 3.51 -12.07
N ALA A 62 -3.23 4.32 -13.05
CA ALA A 62 -4.22 3.92 -14.05
C ALA A 62 -5.48 3.26 -13.44
N GLY A 63 -5.97 3.77 -12.31
CA GLY A 63 -7.16 3.26 -11.63
C GLY A 63 -6.94 2.04 -10.73
N ALA A 64 -5.77 1.41 -10.74
CA ALA A 64 -5.45 0.22 -9.95
C ALA A 64 -4.41 0.49 -8.86
N LEU A 65 -4.43 -0.31 -7.79
CA LEU A 65 -3.32 -0.35 -6.84
C LEU A 65 -2.13 -1.10 -7.45
N THR A 66 -0.94 -0.55 -7.29
CA THR A 66 0.33 -1.10 -7.78
C THR A 66 1.38 -1.03 -6.68
N LEU A 67 2.28 -2.01 -6.67
CA LEU A 67 3.49 -1.97 -5.85
C LEU A 67 4.69 -1.65 -6.73
N TYR A 68 5.60 -0.84 -6.20
CA TYR A 68 6.89 -0.58 -6.83
C TYR A 68 7.95 -0.35 -5.75
N ARG A 69 9.21 -0.52 -6.15
CA ARG A 69 10.36 -0.33 -5.26
C ARG A 69 11.20 0.82 -5.77
N GLU A 70 11.79 1.55 -4.83
CA GLU A 70 12.81 2.56 -5.11
C GLU A 70 14.07 2.23 -4.30
N PRO A 71 15.27 2.30 -4.90
CA PRO A 71 16.51 2.15 -4.15
C PRO A 71 16.68 3.28 -3.14
N VAL A 72 17.28 2.98 -2.01
CA VAL A 72 17.78 4.00 -1.08
C VAL A 72 19.22 4.29 -1.52
N ALA A 73 19.53 5.55 -1.80
CA ALA A 73 20.92 5.95 -2.06
C ALA A 73 21.77 5.71 -0.80
N ASP A 74 23.00 5.24 -1.01
CA ASP A 74 24.01 5.11 0.04
C ASP A 74 24.47 6.47 0.59
#